data_AF-A0A1J9QKS7-F1
#
_entry.id   AF-A0A1J9QKS7-F1
#
_cell.length_a   1.000
_cell.length_b   1.000
_cell.length_c   1.000
_cell.angle_alpha   90.00
_cell.angle_beta   90.00
_cell.angle_gamma   90.00
#
_symmetry.space_group_name_H-M   'P 1'
#
loop_
_entity.id
_entity.type
_entity.pdbx_description
1 polymer ?
#
loop_
_entity_poly.entity_id
_entity_poly.type
_entity_poly.pdbx_seq_one_letter_code
_entity_poly.pdbx_strand_id
1 'polypeptide(L)'
;MAQFLFTMCFLLFMIKSVLASPLSTSASAFNDLSTLSELIDTSLNNPSSKFTPLISRGDVQQPAEHTHLMTAPGLEDIADPPVNGTTAEYVRGSGMCSLHLWEAEACGRHYKTKRYAALELRNSGGDIIVHPERGANDGKGINIDQPWEVKSQLPYVLVIDGNGKDNNVQFRYMRYGWMSNTKRGGPQDPYCNQGGWDPRERYWYCSIDKYIVRRKQMDCFFPC
;
A
#
# COMPACT_ATOMS: atom_id res chain seq x y z
N MET A 1 51.18 -31.42 -6.37
CA MET A 1 49.96 -31.10 -5.59
C MET A 1 50.22 -30.23 -4.36
N ALA A 2 51.37 -30.32 -3.68
CA ALA A 2 51.66 -29.51 -2.48
C ALA A 2 51.87 -27.99 -2.75
N GLN A 3 52.35 -27.60 -3.95
CA GLN A 3 52.56 -26.18 -4.30
C GLN A 3 51.26 -25.39 -4.48
N PHE A 4 50.19 -26.02 -4.98
CA PHE A 4 48.90 -25.35 -5.22
C PHE A 4 48.17 -24.99 -3.93
N LEU A 5 48.35 -25.78 -2.86
CA LEU A 5 47.74 -25.52 -1.56
C LEU A 5 48.38 -24.32 -0.85
N PHE A 6 49.67 -24.08 -1.06
CA PHE A 6 50.36 -22.94 -0.44
C PHE A 6 49.94 -21.59 -1.02
N THR A 7 49.64 -21.54 -2.33
CA THR A 7 49.23 -20.30 -3.00
C THR A 7 47.81 -19.87 -2.62
N MET A 8 46.90 -20.82 -2.37
CA MET A 8 45.53 -20.54 -1.92
C MET A 8 45.46 -19.97 -0.49
N CYS A 9 46.34 -20.43 0.42
CA CYS A 9 46.37 -19.90 1.79
C CYS A 9 46.88 -18.45 1.86
N PHE A 10 47.82 -18.05 0.99
CA PHE A 10 48.33 -16.67 0.95
C PHE A 10 47.28 -15.66 0.44
N LEU A 11 46.45 -16.06 -0.53
CA LEU A 11 45.36 -15.20 -1.03
C LEU A 11 44.28 -14.95 0.03
N LEU A 12 43.97 -15.94 0.88
CA LEU A 12 42.99 -15.76 1.96
C LEU A 12 43.51 -14.85 3.10
N PHE A 13 44.82 -14.76 3.31
CA PHE A 13 45.39 -13.89 4.33
C PHE A 13 45.40 -12.41 3.90
N MET A 14 45.53 -12.13 2.61
CA MET A 14 45.56 -10.75 2.08
C MET A 14 44.18 -10.07 2.01
N ILE A 15 43.08 -10.83 2.02
CA ILE A 15 41.72 -10.26 1.99
C ILE A 15 41.27 -9.77 3.37
N LYS A 16 41.87 -10.26 4.47
CA LYS A 16 41.47 -9.87 5.84
C LYS A 16 42.06 -8.56 6.36
N SER A 17 42.93 -7.89 5.60
CA SER A 17 43.71 -6.74 6.12
C SER A 17 43.21 -5.36 5.69
N VAL A 18 42.03 -5.23 5.08
CA VAL A 18 41.45 -3.91 4.70
C VAL A 18 40.33 -3.53 5.66
N LEU A 19 40.67 -3.18 6.89
CA LEU A 19 39.81 -2.37 7.79
C LEU A 19 40.67 -1.76 8.90
N ALA A 20 41.35 -0.65 8.59
CA ALA A 20 41.85 0.29 9.59
C ALA A 20 42.15 1.63 8.91
N SER A 21 41.11 2.44 8.66
CA SER A 21 41.29 3.87 8.37
C SER A 21 41.31 4.63 9.69
N PRO A 22 42.38 5.36 10.02
CA PRO A 22 42.34 6.31 11.12
C PRO A 22 41.58 7.57 10.69
N LEU A 23 40.62 7.94 11.52
CA LEU A 23 39.95 9.22 11.55
C LEU A 23 41.00 10.32 11.77
N SER A 24 41.04 11.34 10.90
CA SER A 24 41.79 12.57 11.15
C SER A 24 41.04 13.78 10.63
N THR A 25 40.86 14.69 11.56
CA THR A 25 40.18 15.98 11.64
C THR A 25 40.61 17.00 10.58
N SER A 26 39.69 17.86 10.15
CA SER A 26 39.91 19.31 10.22
C SER A 26 38.61 20.08 10.00
N ALA A 27 38.29 20.93 10.98
CA ALA A 27 37.37 22.04 10.82
C ALA A 27 38.12 23.19 10.13
N SER A 28 37.51 23.81 9.15
CA SER A 28 37.72 25.24 8.89
C SER A 28 36.48 25.80 8.19
N ALA A 29 35.95 26.85 8.80
CA ALA A 29 34.95 27.72 8.24
C ALA A 29 35.57 28.51 7.08
N PHE A 30 34.82 28.74 6.01
CA PHE A 30 34.95 29.96 5.22
C PHE A 30 33.61 30.32 4.58
N ASN A 31 33.35 31.61 4.62
CA ASN A 31 32.11 32.32 4.39
C ASN A 31 31.72 32.45 2.91
N ASP A 32 30.44 32.80 2.74
CA ASP A 32 29.87 33.77 1.79
C ASP A 32 30.13 33.60 0.29
N LEU A 33 29.03 33.42 -0.45
CA LEU A 33 28.50 34.38 -1.43
C LEU A 33 27.25 33.72 -2.05
N SER A 34 26.04 34.11 -1.65
CA SER A 34 25.29 35.25 -2.20
C SER A 34 25.03 35.14 -3.71
N THR A 35 23.76 35.38 -4.04
CA THR A 35 23.24 35.92 -5.31
C THR A 35 23.03 34.96 -6.48
N LEU A 36 21.76 34.53 -6.63
CA LEU A 36 20.88 34.68 -7.82
C LEU A 36 19.61 33.85 -7.53
N SER A 37 18.45 34.44 -7.18
CA SER A 37 17.51 35.17 -8.08
C SER A 37 17.28 34.34 -9.35
N GLU A 38 16.14 33.68 -9.58
CA GLU A 38 14.82 34.21 -9.92
C GLU A 38 13.84 33.00 -9.85
N LEU A 39 12.67 33.11 -9.23
CA LEU A 39 11.45 33.67 -9.83
C LEU A 39 10.98 32.88 -11.08
N ILE A 40 10.28 31.76 -10.88
CA ILE A 40 9.19 31.34 -11.78
C ILE A 40 7.99 30.93 -10.94
N ASP A 41 7.15 31.92 -10.75
CA ASP A 41 5.73 31.85 -10.47
C ASP A 41 5.03 31.33 -11.74
N THR A 42 4.40 30.16 -11.73
CA THR A 42 3.23 29.91 -12.60
C THR A 42 2.41 28.67 -12.23
N SER A 43 1.12 28.94 -12.04
CA SER A 43 -0.02 28.11 -12.45
C SER A 43 -0.42 26.92 -11.57
N LEU A 44 -1.14 27.30 -10.51
CA LEU A 44 -2.27 26.56 -9.97
C LEU A 44 -3.34 26.38 -11.08
N ASN A 45 -3.35 25.23 -11.76
CA ASN A 45 -4.46 24.83 -12.64
C ASN A 45 -5.15 23.58 -12.07
N ASN A 46 -6.23 23.84 -11.34
CA ASN A 46 -7.28 22.90 -10.96
C ASN A 46 -8.15 22.61 -12.19
N PRO A 47 -8.28 21.36 -12.68
CA PRO A 47 -9.49 20.98 -13.40
C PRO A 47 -10.54 20.49 -12.40
N SER A 48 -11.47 21.39 -12.09
CA SER A 48 -12.78 21.04 -11.55
C SER A 48 -13.47 20.07 -12.51
N SER A 49 -13.52 18.78 -12.17
CA SER A 49 -14.35 17.82 -12.88
C SER A 49 -15.69 17.69 -12.15
N LYS A 50 -16.70 18.35 -12.72
CA LYS A 50 -18.11 18.05 -12.47
C LYS A 50 -18.35 16.61 -12.93
N PHE A 51 -18.65 15.71 -12.00
CA PHE A 51 -19.22 14.41 -12.35
C PHE A 51 -20.70 14.39 -12.03
N THR A 52 -21.48 14.36 -13.11
CA THR A 52 -22.90 14.08 -13.17
C THR A 52 -23.15 12.62 -12.74
N PRO A 53 -24.11 12.34 -11.84
CA PRO A 53 -24.48 10.97 -11.52
C PRO A 53 -25.36 10.41 -12.64
N LEU A 54 -24.83 9.49 -13.45
CA LEU A 54 -25.66 8.70 -14.36
C LEU A 54 -26.20 7.49 -13.60
N ILE A 55 -27.46 7.63 -13.17
CA ILE A 55 -28.36 6.49 -12.99
C ILE A 55 -28.97 6.20 -14.36
N SER A 56 -28.77 5.00 -14.89
CA SER A 56 -29.78 4.35 -15.72
C SER A 56 -29.61 2.84 -15.71
N ARG A 57 -30.65 2.18 -15.21
CA ARG A 57 -31.01 0.78 -15.41
C ARG A 57 -30.86 0.36 -16.87
N GLY A 58 -30.42 -0.88 -17.06
CA GLY A 58 -30.55 -1.64 -18.28
C GLY A 58 -30.54 -3.12 -17.92
N ASP A 59 -31.73 -3.69 -17.79
CA ASP A 59 -31.99 -5.09 -17.53
C ASP A 59 -31.32 -5.99 -18.57
N VAL A 60 -30.49 -6.94 -18.13
CA VAL A 60 -30.28 -8.21 -18.85
C VAL A 60 -30.27 -9.34 -17.85
N GLN A 61 -31.27 -10.20 -18.06
CA GLN A 61 -31.63 -11.37 -17.31
C GLN A 61 -30.72 -12.53 -17.68
N GLN A 62 -30.12 -13.21 -16.71
CA GLN A 62 -29.66 -14.60 -16.85
C GLN A 62 -29.63 -15.32 -15.49
N PRO A 63 -29.92 -16.64 -15.47
CA PRO A 63 -30.56 -17.30 -14.34
C PRO A 63 -29.57 -17.80 -13.28
N ALA A 64 -30.05 -17.80 -12.05
CA ALA A 64 -29.41 -18.39 -10.87
C ALA A 64 -29.65 -19.91 -10.83
N GLU A 65 -28.59 -20.68 -10.58
CA GLU A 65 -28.68 -22.03 -10.01
C GLU A 65 -28.13 -22.02 -8.58
N HIS A 66 -29.06 -22.28 -7.66
CA HIS A 66 -28.93 -23.01 -6.39
C HIS A 66 -27.65 -22.86 -5.56
N THR A 67 -27.72 -22.10 -4.46
CA THR A 67 -27.21 -22.58 -3.15
C THR A 67 -27.97 -21.92 -1.99
N HIS A 68 -28.65 -22.79 -1.25
CA HIS A 68 -29.30 -22.71 0.06
C HIS A 68 -29.24 -21.41 0.88
N LEU A 69 -30.44 -20.86 1.06
CA LEU A 69 -30.87 -19.94 2.13
C LEU A 69 -30.62 -20.54 3.52
N MET A 70 -29.97 -19.77 4.40
CA MET A 70 -30.33 -19.73 5.81
C MET A 70 -30.85 -18.33 6.12
N THR A 71 -32.16 -18.28 6.37
CA THR A 71 -32.93 -17.12 6.81
C THR A 71 -32.60 -16.85 8.29
N ALA A 72 -32.14 -15.64 8.61
CA ALA A 72 -32.19 -15.12 9.98
C ALA A 72 -33.52 -14.36 10.18
N PRO A 73 -34.18 -14.47 11.36
CA PRO A 73 -35.51 -13.88 11.58
C PRO A 73 -35.45 -12.36 11.67
N GLY A 74 -36.54 -11.73 11.22
CA GLY A 74 -36.69 -10.28 11.19
C GLY A 74 -36.75 -9.64 12.57
N LEU A 75 -36.37 -8.36 12.58
CA LEU A 75 -36.89 -7.40 13.53
C LEU A 75 -37.64 -6.32 12.76
N GLU A 76 -38.77 -5.93 13.32
CA GLU A 76 -39.95 -5.33 12.70
C GLU A 76 -39.79 -3.87 12.23
N ASP A 77 -40.70 -3.52 11.32
CA ASP A 77 -41.12 -2.16 10.95
C ASP A 77 -41.23 -1.20 12.14
N ILE A 78 -40.54 -0.07 12.05
CA ILE A 78 -40.96 1.17 12.72
C ILE A 78 -40.88 2.30 11.69
N ALA A 79 -42.07 2.64 11.19
CA ALA A 79 -42.55 3.92 10.64
C ALA A 79 -41.54 5.01 10.25
N ASP A 80 -41.68 5.48 9.00
CA ASP A 80 -41.16 6.77 8.52
C ASP A 80 -41.62 7.95 9.41
N PRO A 81 -40.71 8.84 9.85
CA PRO A 81 -41.05 10.22 10.18
C PRO A 81 -40.70 11.16 9.01
N PRO A 82 -41.29 12.37 8.98
CA PRO A 82 -41.58 13.10 7.76
C PRO A 82 -40.37 13.78 7.13
N VAL A 83 -40.44 13.89 5.80
CA VAL A 83 -39.68 14.82 4.96
C VAL A 83 -39.85 16.25 5.50
N ASN A 84 -38.85 16.75 6.23
CA ASN A 84 -38.39 18.15 6.23
C ASN A 84 -37.37 18.38 7.35
N GLY A 85 -36.11 18.63 6.97
CA GLY A 85 -35.12 19.17 7.89
C GLY A 85 -33.72 18.65 7.62
N THR A 86 -32.88 19.55 7.10
CA THR A 86 -31.41 19.58 7.22
C THR A 86 -30.64 18.34 6.76
N THR A 87 -29.86 18.53 5.70
CA THR A 87 -28.59 17.83 5.39
C THR A 87 -28.30 16.67 6.33
N ALA A 88 -28.45 15.44 5.85
CA ALA A 88 -27.94 14.24 6.50
C ALA A 88 -26.56 14.58 7.07
N GLU A 89 -26.53 14.75 8.39
CA GLU A 89 -25.31 14.99 9.14
C GLU A 89 -24.54 13.70 8.96
N TYR A 90 -23.67 13.73 7.95
CA TYR A 90 -22.74 12.68 7.60
C TYR A 90 -22.08 12.33 8.93
N VAL A 91 -22.48 11.23 9.55
CA VAL A 91 -21.86 10.76 10.79
C VAL A 91 -20.41 10.58 10.41
N ARG A 92 -19.63 11.60 10.76
CA ARG A 92 -18.22 11.72 10.46
C ARG A 92 -17.63 10.67 11.38
N GLY A 93 -17.51 9.46 10.86
CA GLY A 93 -16.98 8.31 11.54
C GLY A 93 -15.79 8.77 12.38
N SER A 94 -16.00 8.76 13.69
CA SER A 94 -15.17 9.53 14.61
C SER A 94 -14.00 8.64 14.99
N GLY A 95 -13.03 8.51 14.07
CA GLY A 95 -11.87 7.67 14.33
C GLY A 95 -10.94 7.52 13.14
N MET A 96 -9.94 6.67 13.35
CA MET A 96 -9.01 6.24 12.33
C MET A 96 -9.06 4.72 12.29
N CYS A 97 -9.39 4.15 11.14
CA CYS A 97 -9.15 2.76 10.86
C CYS A 97 -7.66 2.53 10.63
N SER A 98 -7.20 1.31 10.85
CA SER A 98 -5.87 0.88 10.46
C SER A 98 -5.94 -0.36 9.58
N LEU A 99 -5.06 -0.42 8.58
CA LEU A 99 -4.82 -1.63 7.81
C LEU A 99 -3.35 -1.99 7.92
N HIS A 100 -3.07 -3.27 8.13
CA HIS A 100 -1.75 -3.84 8.00
C HIS A 100 -1.71 -4.63 6.69
N LEU A 101 -0.80 -4.24 5.79
CA LEU A 101 -0.69 -4.82 4.44
C LEU A 101 0.65 -5.54 4.30
N TRP A 102 0.57 -6.84 3.97
CA TRP A 102 1.70 -7.62 3.51
C TRP A 102 1.71 -7.60 1.98
N GLU A 103 2.60 -6.81 1.41
CA GLU A 103 2.82 -6.75 -0.03
C GLU A 103 3.84 -7.81 -0.44
N ALA A 104 3.57 -8.55 -1.51
CA ALA A 104 4.48 -9.51 -2.10
C ALA A 104 4.71 -9.21 -3.60
N GLU A 105 5.97 -9.13 -3.99
CA GLU A 105 6.39 -9.03 -5.38
C GLU A 105 7.02 -10.36 -5.80
N ALA A 106 6.34 -11.11 -6.67
CA ALA A 106 6.89 -12.31 -7.26
C ALA A 106 7.69 -11.93 -8.51
N CYS A 107 8.98 -12.28 -8.53
CA CYS A 107 9.75 -12.23 -9.76
C CYS A 107 9.07 -13.14 -10.81
N GLY A 108 9.17 -12.79 -12.08
CA GLY A 108 8.60 -13.59 -13.15
C GLY A 108 9.55 -13.75 -14.31
N ARG A 109 9.13 -14.53 -15.30
CA ARG A 109 9.94 -14.76 -16.51
C ARG A 109 10.09 -13.44 -17.28
N HIS A 110 11.30 -13.09 -17.67
CA HIS A 110 11.61 -11.85 -18.41
C HIS A 110 11.30 -10.55 -17.65
N TYR A 111 11.61 -10.49 -16.35
CA TYR A 111 11.47 -9.30 -15.50
C TYR A 111 10.03 -8.80 -15.29
N LYS A 112 9.02 -9.52 -15.77
CA LYS A 112 7.63 -9.23 -15.44
C LYS A 112 7.36 -9.67 -14.01
N THR A 113 7.25 -8.72 -13.10
CA THR A 113 6.91 -8.99 -11.70
C THR A 113 5.39 -8.93 -11.52
N LYS A 114 4.83 -9.86 -10.74
CA LYS A 114 3.43 -9.79 -10.32
C LYS A 114 3.37 -9.35 -8.87
N ARG A 115 2.43 -8.47 -8.54
CA ARG A 115 2.25 -8.01 -7.17
C ARG A 115 0.99 -8.61 -6.54
N TYR A 116 1.13 -8.92 -5.27
CA TYR A 116 0.08 -9.47 -4.45
C TYR A 116 0.03 -8.73 -3.11
N ALA A 117 -1.11 -8.78 -2.45
CA ALA A 117 -1.24 -8.30 -1.09
C ALA A 117 -2.17 -9.15 -0.26
N ALA A 118 -1.82 -9.34 1.01
CA ALA A 118 -2.74 -9.77 2.05
C ALA A 118 -2.93 -8.61 3.03
N LEU A 119 -4.13 -8.47 3.60
CA LEU A 119 -4.43 -7.36 4.52
C LEU A 119 -5.15 -7.84 5.77
N GLU A 120 -4.84 -7.20 6.89
CA GLU A 120 -5.67 -7.16 8.09
C GLU A 120 -6.24 -5.75 8.21
N LEU A 121 -7.55 -5.61 8.39
CA LEU A 121 -8.21 -4.31 8.55
C LEU A 121 -8.84 -4.25 9.94
N ARG A 122 -8.60 -3.14 10.64
CA ARG A 122 -9.19 -2.84 11.93
C ARG A 122 -10.08 -1.60 11.86
N ASN A 123 -11.21 -1.66 12.55
CA ASN A 123 -12.09 -0.50 12.72
C ASN A 123 -11.44 0.54 13.65
N SER A 124 -12.11 1.68 13.85
CA SER A 124 -11.64 2.74 14.75
C SER A 124 -11.60 2.36 16.24
N GLY A 125 -12.32 1.29 16.64
CA GLY A 125 -12.26 0.69 17.97
C GLY A 125 -11.08 -0.27 18.17
N GLY A 126 -10.37 -0.64 17.10
CA GLY A 126 -9.25 -1.58 17.11
C GLY A 126 -9.62 -3.05 16.81
N ASP A 127 -10.90 -3.34 16.59
CA ASP A 127 -11.38 -4.69 16.26
C ASP A 127 -11.01 -5.06 14.83
N ILE A 128 -10.58 -6.31 14.61
CA ILE A 128 -10.31 -6.83 13.28
C ILE A 128 -11.65 -7.07 12.56
N ILE A 129 -11.83 -6.40 11.42
CA ILE A 129 -13.02 -6.50 10.57
C ILE A 129 -12.73 -7.14 9.20
N VAL A 130 -11.45 -7.34 8.86
CA VAL A 130 -11.00 -8.16 7.73
C VAL A 130 -9.78 -8.96 8.14
N HIS A 131 -9.80 -10.26 7.90
CA HIS A 131 -8.67 -11.15 8.11
C HIS A 131 -7.86 -11.35 6.82
N PRO A 132 -6.54 -11.55 6.93
CA PRO A 132 -5.70 -11.79 5.75
C PRO A 132 -6.01 -13.15 5.12
N GLU A 133 -6.19 -13.16 3.80
CA GLU A 133 -6.33 -14.37 3.00
C GLU A 133 -4.97 -15.09 2.81
N ARG A 134 -4.45 -15.66 3.89
CA ARG A 134 -3.11 -16.29 3.93
C ARG A 134 -2.97 -17.55 3.06
N GLY A 135 -4.06 -18.10 2.52
CA GLY A 135 -4.04 -19.26 1.63
C GLY A 135 -3.96 -18.93 0.13
N ALA A 136 -4.23 -17.68 -0.27
CA ALA A 136 -4.30 -17.30 -1.68
C ALA A 136 -2.90 -17.18 -2.31
N ASN A 137 -2.76 -17.66 -3.56
CA ASN A 137 -1.55 -17.55 -4.37
C ASN A 137 -0.25 -18.01 -3.65
N ASP A 138 -0.28 -19.17 -2.99
CA ASP A 138 0.81 -19.71 -2.16
C ASP A 138 1.17 -18.80 -0.97
N GLY A 139 0.15 -18.16 -0.37
CA GLY A 139 0.31 -17.23 0.74
C GLY A 139 0.87 -15.87 0.37
N LYS A 140 0.81 -15.48 -0.91
CA LYS A 140 1.13 -14.13 -1.38
C LYS A 140 -0.06 -13.16 -1.23
N GLY A 141 -1.28 -13.68 -1.11
CA GLY A 141 -2.51 -12.89 -1.02
C GLY A 141 -3.17 -12.67 -2.39
N ILE A 142 -3.97 -11.62 -2.52
CA ILE A 142 -4.72 -11.26 -3.72
C ILE A 142 -3.82 -10.53 -4.72
N ASN A 143 -3.94 -10.81 -6.02
CA ASN A 143 -3.20 -10.07 -7.04
C ASN A 143 -3.69 -8.61 -7.10
N ILE A 144 -2.76 -7.67 -6.97
CA ILE A 144 -3.04 -6.22 -6.97
C ILE A 144 -2.51 -5.53 -8.23
N ASP A 145 -2.16 -6.28 -9.28
CA ASP A 145 -1.91 -5.71 -10.61
C ASP A 145 -3.24 -5.21 -11.24
N GLN A 146 -4.37 -5.47 -10.60
CA GLN A 146 -5.69 -4.92 -10.86
C GLN A 146 -6.32 -4.41 -9.56
N PRO A 147 -7.32 -3.50 -9.62
CA PRO A 147 -8.01 -3.03 -8.43
C PRO A 147 -8.66 -4.17 -7.65
N TRP A 148 -8.44 -4.16 -6.33
CA TRP A 148 -9.03 -5.08 -5.37
C TRP A 148 -10.00 -4.34 -4.46
N GLU A 149 -11.26 -4.74 -4.51
CA GLU A 149 -12.29 -4.29 -3.56
C GLU A 149 -12.27 -5.14 -2.30
N VAL A 150 -11.98 -4.51 -1.16
CA VAL A 150 -11.90 -5.17 0.13
C VAL A 150 -13.30 -5.30 0.72
N LYS A 151 -13.80 -6.54 0.80
CA LYS A 151 -15.06 -6.85 1.48
C LYS A 151 -14.87 -6.71 3.00
N SER A 152 -15.59 -5.79 3.62
CA SER A 152 -15.48 -5.50 5.05
C SER A 152 -16.81 -5.03 5.64
N GLN A 153 -16.84 -4.84 6.95
CA GLN A 153 -17.96 -4.24 7.67
C GLN A 153 -17.96 -2.70 7.63
N LEU A 154 -17.01 -2.08 6.91
CA LEU A 154 -17.00 -0.63 6.74
C LEU A 154 -18.21 -0.18 5.90
N PRO A 155 -18.74 1.03 6.14
CA PRO A 155 -19.89 1.55 5.40
C PRO A 155 -19.62 1.82 3.91
N TYR A 156 -18.35 1.86 3.50
CA TYR A 156 -17.95 2.08 2.10
C TYR A 156 -16.87 1.06 1.70
N VAL A 157 -16.71 0.86 0.39
CA VAL A 157 -15.70 -0.06 -0.14
C VAL A 157 -14.32 0.58 -0.05
N LEU A 158 -13.37 -0.13 0.57
CA LEU A 158 -11.95 0.17 0.48
C LEU A 158 -11.40 -0.49 -0.79
N VAL A 159 -10.79 0.29 -1.68
CA VAL A 159 -10.17 -0.20 -2.91
C VAL A 159 -8.65 -0.10 -2.80
N ILE A 160 -7.96 -1.16 -3.17
CA ILE A 160 -6.49 -1.27 -3.21
C ILE A 160 -6.05 -1.51 -4.65
N ASP A 161 -5.09 -0.73 -5.14
CA ASP A 161 -4.53 -0.88 -6.50
C ASP A 161 -3.01 -0.83 -6.44
N GLY A 162 -2.32 -1.84 -6.98
CA GLY A 162 -0.87 -1.92 -7.05
C GLY A 162 -0.25 -1.05 -8.14
N ASN A 163 -1.03 -0.36 -8.97
CA ASN A 163 -0.55 0.45 -10.09
C ASN A 163 -0.51 1.95 -9.80
N GLY A 164 -0.39 2.33 -8.52
CA GLY A 164 -0.24 3.73 -8.15
C GLY A 164 1.07 4.35 -8.66
N LYS A 165 1.16 5.68 -8.56
CA LYS A 165 2.33 6.46 -9.01
C LYS A 165 3.62 5.88 -8.42
N ASP A 166 4.66 5.79 -9.26
CA ASP A 166 5.98 5.24 -8.91
C ASP A 166 5.91 3.80 -8.35
N ASN A 167 4.95 3.00 -8.82
CA ASN A 167 4.64 1.65 -8.34
C ASN A 167 4.31 1.59 -6.84
N ASN A 168 3.76 2.64 -6.26
CA ASN A 168 3.23 2.56 -4.90
C ASN A 168 1.85 1.91 -4.91
N VAL A 169 1.52 1.15 -3.86
CA VAL A 169 0.13 0.71 -3.65
C VAL A 169 -0.72 1.96 -3.41
N GLN A 170 -1.83 2.11 -4.14
CA GLN A 170 -2.82 3.15 -3.98
C GLN A 170 -4.03 2.61 -3.21
N PHE A 171 -4.56 3.45 -2.33
CA PHE A 171 -5.73 3.16 -1.52
C PHE A 171 -6.79 4.22 -1.76
N ARG A 172 -8.05 3.79 -1.78
CA ARG A 172 -9.22 4.67 -1.89
C ARG A 172 -10.31 4.24 -0.93
N TYR A 173 -10.82 5.18 -0.15
CA TYR A 173 -11.96 4.96 0.75
C TYR A 173 -12.77 6.26 0.86
N MET A 174 -14.04 6.22 0.47
CA MET A 174 -14.88 7.42 0.31
C MET A 174 -14.16 8.52 -0.53
N ARG A 175 -14.00 9.72 0.05
CA ARG A 175 -13.27 10.87 -0.52
C ARG A 175 -11.75 10.79 -0.33
N TYR A 176 -11.26 9.85 0.48
CA TYR A 176 -9.85 9.73 0.80
C TYR A 176 -9.15 8.88 -0.25
N GLY A 177 -8.07 9.42 -0.81
CA GLY A 177 -7.14 8.70 -1.67
C GLY A 177 -5.73 8.92 -1.15
N TRP A 178 -4.98 7.86 -0.95
CA TRP A 178 -3.57 7.94 -0.53
C TRP A 178 -2.76 6.80 -1.15
N MET A 179 -1.46 6.88 -0.99
CA MET A 179 -0.52 5.87 -1.47
C MET A 179 0.26 5.31 -0.30
N SER A 180 0.86 4.14 -0.51
CA SER A 180 1.71 3.49 0.49
C SER A 180 2.86 4.37 0.96
N ASN A 181 3.32 5.35 0.17
CA ASN A 181 4.39 6.29 0.57
C ASN A 181 3.87 7.61 1.16
N THR A 182 2.54 7.81 1.25
CA THR A 182 1.95 9.02 1.80
C THR A 182 2.34 9.20 3.26
N LYS A 183 2.93 10.35 3.57
CA LYS A 183 3.32 10.76 4.93
C LYS A 183 2.17 11.48 5.61
N ARG A 184 2.18 11.44 6.95
CA ARG A 184 1.18 12.13 7.77
C ARG A 184 1.32 13.64 7.62
N GLY A 185 0.33 14.29 7.03
CA GLY A 185 0.23 15.75 6.92
C GLY A 185 -0.46 16.38 8.13
N GLY A 186 -1.56 15.77 8.58
CA GLY A 186 -2.36 16.23 9.70
C GLY A 186 -2.98 15.10 10.52
N PRO A 187 -3.75 15.44 11.57
CA PRO A 187 -4.34 14.44 12.48
C PRO A 187 -5.32 13.48 11.80
N GLN A 188 -6.09 13.96 10.83
CA GLN A 188 -7.12 13.21 10.08
C GLN A 188 -6.68 12.85 8.66
N ASP A 189 -5.43 13.10 8.28
CA ASP A 189 -4.97 12.77 6.95
C ASP A 189 -4.60 11.29 6.88
N PRO A 190 -5.01 10.57 5.82
CA PRO A 190 -4.58 9.20 5.63
C PRO A 190 -3.06 9.14 5.39
N TYR A 191 -2.40 8.13 5.96
CA TYR A 191 -0.96 7.96 5.84
C TYR A 191 -0.55 6.50 5.98
N CYS A 192 0.70 6.20 5.62
CA CYS A 192 1.29 4.88 5.75
C CYS A 192 2.70 4.93 6.34
N ASN A 193 2.98 4.01 7.26
CA ASN A 193 4.30 3.67 7.74
C ASN A 193 4.81 2.47 6.96
N GLN A 194 5.85 2.67 6.15
CA GLN A 194 6.40 1.62 5.30
C GLN A 194 7.58 0.92 5.98
N GLY A 195 7.55 -0.41 5.98
CA GLY A 195 8.72 -1.23 6.18
C GLY A 195 9.62 -1.29 4.94
N GLY A 196 10.78 -1.92 5.10
CA GLY A 196 11.68 -2.24 4.00
C GLY A 196 11.17 -3.42 3.17
N TRP A 197 11.73 -3.55 1.96
CA TRP A 197 11.61 -4.77 1.17
C TRP A 197 12.56 -5.85 1.68
N ASP A 198 12.09 -7.09 1.72
CA ASP A 198 12.87 -8.28 2.04
C ASP A 198 12.67 -9.36 0.96
N PRO A 199 13.71 -9.72 0.18
CA PRO A 199 15.03 -9.11 0.20
C PRO A 199 15.06 -7.69 -0.38
N ARG A 200 16.01 -6.89 0.10
CA ARG A 200 16.12 -5.45 -0.22
C ARG A 200 16.40 -5.16 -1.69
N GLU A 201 17.24 -5.94 -2.36
CA GLU A 201 17.74 -5.62 -3.72
C GLU A 201 16.92 -6.27 -4.84
N ARG A 202 16.05 -5.52 -5.52
CA ARG A 202 15.19 -6.07 -6.57
C ARG A 202 15.95 -6.75 -7.72
N TYR A 203 16.92 -6.03 -8.29
CA TYR A 203 17.55 -6.39 -9.56
C TYR A 203 18.34 -7.71 -9.46
N TRP A 204 19.16 -7.84 -8.43
CA TRP A 204 19.99 -9.03 -8.22
C TRP A 204 19.14 -10.28 -8.03
N TYR A 205 18.16 -10.23 -7.13
CA TYR A 205 17.34 -11.38 -6.80
C TYR A 205 16.44 -11.82 -7.97
N CYS A 206 15.75 -10.89 -8.64
CA CYS A 206 14.92 -11.27 -9.80
C CYS A 206 15.74 -11.72 -11.02
N SER A 207 17.05 -11.49 -11.06
CA SER A 207 17.93 -11.98 -12.13
C SER A 207 18.46 -13.40 -11.87
N ILE A 208 18.56 -13.81 -10.60
CA ILE A 208 19.10 -15.12 -10.22
C ILE A 208 18.02 -16.20 -10.26
N ASP A 209 16.84 -15.91 -9.72
CA ASP A 209 15.75 -16.88 -9.68
C ASP A 209 14.40 -16.19 -9.85
N LYS A 210 13.64 -16.68 -10.85
CA LYS A 210 12.29 -16.25 -11.15
C LYS A 210 11.27 -16.68 -10.08
N TYR A 211 11.63 -17.55 -9.14
CA TYR A 211 10.76 -18.00 -8.06
C TYR A 211 10.93 -17.18 -6.77
N ILE A 212 11.86 -16.21 -6.73
CA ILE A 212 12.03 -15.36 -5.57
C ILE A 212 10.81 -14.45 -5.38
N VAL A 213 10.34 -14.41 -4.14
CA VAL A 213 9.31 -13.49 -3.69
C VAL A 213 9.93 -12.49 -2.75
N ARG A 214 9.74 -11.20 -3.05
CA ARG A 214 10.10 -10.10 -2.15
C ARG A 214 8.87 -9.68 -1.38
N ARG A 215 9.02 -9.35 -0.11
CA ARG A 215 7.92 -8.96 0.77
C ARG A 215 8.19 -7.60 1.39
N LYS A 216 7.14 -6.83 1.59
CA LYS A 216 7.16 -5.55 2.30
C LYS A 216 5.93 -5.47 3.17
N GLN A 217 6.12 -4.98 4.39
CA GLN A 217 5.03 -4.75 5.32
C GLN A 217 4.78 -3.25 5.43
N MET A 218 3.52 -2.86 5.60
CA MET A 218 3.17 -1.47 5.88
C MET A 218 1.92 -1.39 6.75
N ASP A 219 1.89 -0.37 7.60
CA ASP A 219 0.74 -0.02 8.42
C ASP A 219 0.18 1.30 7.89
N CYS A 220 -1.06 1.29 7.41
CA CYS A 220 -1.74 2.49 6.95
C CYS A 220 -2.91 2.85 7.85
N PHE A 221 -3.19 4.14 7.94
CA PHE A 221 -4.24 4.71 8.78
C PHE A 221 -5.07 5.66 7.95
N PHE A 222 -6.39 5.62 8.12
CA PHE A 222 -7.30 6.47 7.36
C PHE A 222 -8.59 6.75 8.15
N PRO A 223 -9.26 7.88 7.90
CA PRO A 223 -10.51 8.18 8.57
C PRO A 223 -11.62 7.19 8.21
N CYS A 224 -12.27 6.68 9.27
CA CYS A 224 -13.47 5.86 9.27
C CYS A 224 -14.14 6.05 10.65
#